data_AF-A0A397SRR0-F1
#
_entry.id   AF-A0A397SRR0-F1
#
_cell.length_a   1.000
_cell.length_b   1.000
_cell.length_c   1.000
_cell.angle_alpha   90.00
_cell.angle_beta   90.00
_cell.angle_gamma   90.00
#
_symmetry.space_group_name_H-M   'P 1'
#
loop_
_entity.id
_entity.type
_entity.pdbx_description
1 polymer ?
#
loop_
_entity_poly.entity_id
_entity_poly.type
_entity_poly.pdbx_seq_one_letter_code
_entity_poly.pdbx_strand_id
1 'polypeptide(L)'
;MYENLKQKISNELSARVIKIVNDLDTQNNIPEIEKRPLYDQIFTKLNDKLIAKVDIYISDVNSFFTAEFGRIYAEINSKLIAEAEKNKAYDDDFTRKAQKIFSMVNNITTKVNNIEEAFQRSNFDQRSVSNESETNSSLSSSSSSGSSQKFISVIRKQFTDIFDRIKGANDYSLDQMCAIVLVDILSRLGMGVIGKDTIKGFYCGENLNSKNLEKIGA
;
A
#
# COMPACT_ATOMS: atom_id res chain seq x y z
N MET A 1 5.89 -30.51 11.95
CA MET A 1 6.53 -31.31 10.89
C MET A 1 7.79 -32.02 11.40
N TYR A 2 8.73 -31.29 12.05
CA TYR A 2 9.93 -31.86 12.68
C TYR A 2 9.63 -32.96 13.73
N GLU A 3 8.73 -32.69 14.69
CA GLU A 3 8.36 -33.67 15.73
C GLU A 3 7.75 -34.97 15.17
N ASN A 4 7.00 -34.89 14.07
CA ASN A 4 6.41 -36.06 13.42
C ASN A 4 7.49 -36.93 12.75
N LEU A 5 8.45 -36.30 12.05
CA LEU A 5 9.56 -37.01 11.43
C LEU A 5 10.48 -37.67 12.48
N LYS A 6 10.78 -36.94 13.57
CA LYS A 6 11.54 -37.46 14.72
C LYS A 6 10.87 -38.70 15.33
N GLN A 7 9.56 -38.64 15.56
CA GLN A 7 8.81 -39.78 16.09
C GLN A 7 8.81 -40.98 15.14
N LYS A 8 8.66 -40.75 13.83
CA LYS A 8 8.63 -41.82 12.82
C LYS A 8 9.98 -42.54 12.70
N ILE A 9 11.09 -41.79 12.75
CA ILE A 9 12.44 -42.36 12.77
C ILE A 9 12.65 -43.18 14.05
N SER A 10 12.28 -42.63 15.22
CA SER A 10 12.41 -43.33 16.51
C SER A 10 11.65 -44.67 16.52
N ASN A 11 10.41 -44.68 16.02
CA ASN A 11 9.58 -45.89 15.98
C ASN A 11 10.17 -46.98 15.08
N GLU A 12 10.62 -46.63 13.86
CA GLU A 12 11.24 -47.57 12.91
C GLU A 12 12.55 -48.15 13.47
N LEU A 13 13.33 -47.32 14.16
CA LEU A 13 14.59 -47.72 14.75
C LEU A 13 14.40 -48.70 15.91
N SER A 14 13.45 -48.40 16.80
CA SER A 14 13.07 -49.27 17.91
C SER A 14 12.61 -50.65 17.40
N ALA A 15 11.80 -50.68 16.34
CA ALA A 15 11.35 -51.93 15.73
C ALA A 15 12.52 -52.80 15.19
N ARG A 16 13.51 -52.17 14.55
CA ARG A 16 14.69 -52.88 14.02
C ARG A 16 15.59 -53.43 15.13
N VAL A 17 15.77 -52.67 16.22
CA VAL A 17 16.56 -53.11 17.37
C VAL A 17 15.91 -54.31 18.06
N ILE A 18 14.59 -54.25 18.31
CA ILE A 18 13.84 -55.37 18.90
C ILE A 18 13.98 -56.64 18.04
N LYS A 19 13.89 -56.51 16.71
CA LYS A 19 14.06 -57.64 15.80
C LYS A 19 15.46 -58.25 15.92
N ILE A 20 16.51 -57.44 15.92
CA ILE A 20 17.91 -57.91 16.07
C ILE A 20 18.11 -58.64 17.40
N VAL A 21 17.55 -58.12 18.50
CA VAL A 21 17.67 -58.74 19.83
C VAL A 21 17.00 -60.12 19.84
N ASN A 22 15.79 -60.24 19.30
CA ASN A 22 15.07 -61.52 19.22
C ASN A 22 15.79 -62.55 18.34
N ASP A 23 16.37 -62.11 17.22
CA ASP A 23 17.14 -62.95 16.31
C ASP A 23 18.45 -63.46 16.97
N LEU A 24 19.06 -62.67 17.86
CA LEU A 24 20.26 -63.08 18.62
C LEU A 24 19.94 -64.05 19.76
N ASP A 25 18.79 -63.89 20.41
CA ASP A 25 18.40 -64.72 21.56
C ASP A 25 18.03 -66.15 21.14
N THR A 26 17.44 -66.29 19.94
CA THR A 26 17.13 -67.59 19.33
C THR A 26 18.37 -68.37 18.86
N GLN A 27 19.53 -67.73 18.68
CA GLN A 27 20.75 -68.38 18.18
C GLN A 27 21.75 -68.83 19.25
N ASN A 28 21.62 -68.43 20.52
CA ASN A 28 22.64 -68.66 21.55
C ASN A 28 22.19 -69.65 22.66
N ASN A 29 22.79 -70.86 22.69
CA ASN A 29 22.65 -71.87 23.76
C ASN A 29 23.53 -71.58 25.01
N ILE A 30 23.67 -70.31 25.42
CA ILE A 30 24.55 -69.88 26.54
C ILE A 30 23.75 -69.79 27.85
N PRO A 31 24.32 -70.12 29.04
CA PRO A 31 23.65 -69.95 30.33
C PRO A 31 23.25 -68.48 30.59
N GLU A 32 22.04 -68.28 31.13
CA GLU A 32 21.36 -66.99 31.27
C GLU A 32 22.14 -65.93 32.08
N ILE A 33 23.01 -66.36 32.99
CA ILE A 33 23.78 -65.53 33.93
C ILE A 33 24.93 -64.77 33.24
N GLU A 34 25.53 -65.32 32.18
CA GLU A 34 26.62 -64.67 31.42
C GLU A 34 26.12 -63.87 30.21
N LYS A 35 24.87 -64.09 29.78
CA LYS A 35 24.24 -63.42 28.63
C LYS A 35 23.96 -61.93 28.86
N ARG A 36 23.49 -61.56 30.06
CA ARG A 36 23.08 -60.17 30.40
C ARG A 36 24.16 -59.10 30.13
N PRO A 37 25.38 -59.21 30.69
CA PRO A 37 26.40 -58.18 30.48
C PRO A 37 26.86 -58.09 29.02
N LEU A 38 26.83 -59.20 28.28
CA LEU A 38 27.15 -59.20 26.85
C LEU A 38 26.07 -58.48 26.03
N TYR A 39 24.79 -58.72 26.34
CA TYR A 39 23.68 -58.01 25.71
C TYR A 39 23.72 -56.51 26.00
N ASP A 40 23.96 -56.12 27.25
CA ASP A 40 24.06 -54.71 27.64
C ASP A 40 25.23 -54.00 26.91
N GLN A 41 26.37 -54.69 26.77
CA GLN A 41 27.53 -54.16 26.04
C GLN A 41 27.26 -54.01 24.54
N ILE A 42 26.64 -55.01 23.91
CA ILE A 42 26.25 -54.96 22.49
C ILE A 42 25.21 -53.86 22.26
N PHE A 43 24.19 -53.79 23.12
CA PHE A 43 23.13 -52.79 23.05
C PHE A 43 23.69 -51.37 23.16
N THR A 44 24.51 -51.11 24.18
CA THR A 44 25.15 -49.80 24.39
C THR A 44 25.99 -49.40 23.18
N LYS A 45 26.85 -50.30 22.71
CA LYS A 45 27.73 -50.03 21.55
C LYS A 45 26.95 -49.78 20.25
N LEU A 46 25.85 -50.51 20.04
CA LEU A 46 24.98 -50.31 18.89
C LEU A 46 24.24 -48.98 18.99
N ASN A 47 23.73 -48.64 20.17
CA ASN A 47 23.05 -47.38 20.44
C ASN A 47 23.98 -46.18 20.22
N ASP A 48 25.19 -46.20 20.78
CA ASP A 48 26.17 -45.11 20.62
C ASP A 48 26.54 -44.90 19.15
N LYS A 49 26.80 -46.00 18.42
CA LYS A 49 27.15 -45.93 16.98
C LYS A 49 25.99 -45.40 16.14
N LEU A 50 24.77 -45.72 16.54
CA LEU A 50 23.55 -45.28 15.87
C LEU A 50 23.25 -43.82 16.13
N ILE A 51 23.32 -43.38 17.39
CA ILE A 51 23.20 -41.98 17.80
C ILE A 51 24.22 -41.13 17.04
N ALA A 52 25.50 -41.52 17.05
CA ALA A 52 26.55 -40.77 16.33
C ALA A 52 26.26 -40.64 14.83
N LYS A 53 25.75 -41.70 14.18
CA LYS A 53 25.37 -41.64 12.75
C LYS A 53 24.18 -40.72 12.50
N VAL A 54 23.17 -40.77 13.37
CA VAL A 54 21.99 -39.89 13.27
C VAL A 54 22.39 -38.44 13.49
N ASP A 55 23.25 -38.16 14.47
CA ASP A 55 23.75 -36.81 14.76
C ASP A 55 24.54 -36.22 13.59
N ILE A 56 25.41 -37.01 12.95
CA ILE A 56 26.12 -36.58 11.74
C ILE A 56 25.12 -36.23 10.63
N TYR A 57 24.16 -37.11 10.36
CA TYR A 57 23.16 -36.85 9.31
C TYR A 57 22.31 -35.61 9.60
N ILE A 58 21.89 -35.41 10.85
CA ILE A 58 21.16 -34.20 11.28
C ILE A 58 22.05 -32.96 11.13
N SER A 59 23.33 -33.05 11.48
CA SER A 59 24.28 -31.96 11.35
C SER A 59 24.48 -31.55 9.89
N ASP A 60 24.65 -32.53 8.99
CA ASP A 60 24.79 -32.30 7.55
C ASP A 60 23.55 -31.62 6.96
N VAL A 61 22.36 -32.13 7.31
CA VAL A 61 21.08 -31.55 6.88
C VAL A 61 20.94 -30.11 7.38
N ASN A 62 21.24 -29.86 8.65
CA ASN A 62 21.17 -28.52 9.23
C ASN A 62 22.15 -27.56 8.57
N SER A 63 23.41 -28.00 8.36
CA SER A 63 24.44 -27.21 7.68
C SER A 63 24.00 -26.82 6.26
N PHE A 64 23.47 -27.80 5.51
CA PHE A 64 22.94 -27.57 4.16
C PHE A 64 21.83 -26.51 4.15
N PHE A 65 20.82 -26.66 5.01
CA PHE A 65 19.72 -25.70 5.08
C PHE A 65 20.17 -24.32 5.57
N THR A 66 21.08 -24.25 6.55
CA THR A 66 21.65 -22.97 7.01
C THR A 66 22.36 -22.24 5.86
N ALA A 67 23.16 -22.95 5.07
CA ALA A 67 23.84 -22.37 3.92
C ALA A 67 22.85 -21.88 2.84
N GLU A 68 21.86 -22.70 2.50
CA GLU A 68 20.85 -22.34 1.49
C GLU A 68 19.99 -21.15 1.93
N PHE A 69 19.55 -21.11 3.20
CA PHE A 69 18.82 -19.94 3.72
C PHE A 69 19.69 -18.69 3.74
N GLY A 70 20.97 -18.80 4.10
CA GLY A 70 21.91 -17.69 4.04
C GLY A 70 22.06 -17.12 2.63
N ARG A 71 22.15 -18.00 1.62
CA ARG A 71 22.22 -17.62 0.20
C ARG A 71 20.95 -16.90 -0.26
N ILE A 72 19.79 -17.46 0.04
CA ILE A 72 18.49 -16.88 -0.31
C ILE A 72 18.32 -15.50 0.35
N TYR A 73 18.66 -15.38 1.63
CA TYR A 73 18.57 -14.13 2.37
C TYR A 73 19.45 -13.04 1.72
N ALA A 74 20.71 -13.37 1.41
CA ALA A 74 21.63 -12.43 0.78
C ALA A 74 21.14 -11.98 -0.61
N GLU A 75 20.60 -12.90 -1.41
CA GLU A 75 20.06 -12.60 -2.73
C GLU A 75 18.85 -11.67 -2.67
N ILE A 76 17.88 -11.97 -1.79
CA ILE A 76 16.69 -11.14 -1.59
C ILE A 76 17.09 -9.75 -1.10
N ASN A 77 17.98 -9.66 -0.11
CA ASN A 77 18.42 -8.39 0.45
C ASN A 77 19.12 -7.53 -0.60
N SER A 78 19.98 -8.13 -1.44
CA SER A 78 20.66 -7.42 -2.52
C SER A 78 19.69 -6.88 -3.57
N LYS A 79 18.67 -7.69 -3.96
CA LYS A 79 17.61 -7.25 -4.88
C LYS A 79 16.77 -6.11 -4.30
N LEU A 80 16.42 -6.19 -3.02
CA LEU A 80 15.64 -5.15 -2.34
C LEU A 80 16.40 -3.82 -2.27
N ILE A 81 17.69 -3.85 -1.93
CA ILE A 81 18.55 -2.66 -1.89
C ILE A 81 18.62 -2.01 -3.28
N ALA A 82 18.89 -2.80 -4.33
CA ALA A 82 18.97 -2.29 -5.69
C ALA A 82 17.66 -1.63 -6.15
N GLU A 83 16.51 -2.21 -5.79
CA GLU A 83 15.20 -1.63 -6.14
C GLU A 83 14.90 -0.35 -5.35
N ALA A 84 15.30 -0.28 -4.07
CA ALA A 84 15.20 0.93 -3.27
C ALA A 84 16.04 2.08 -3.85
N GLU A 85 17.24 1.79 -4.34
CA GLU A 85 18.09 2.79 -5.00
C GLU A 85 17.49 3.32 -6.31
N LYS A 86 16.89 2.44 -7.13
CA LYS A 86 16.16 2.87 -8.34
C LYS A 86 14.98 3.78 -8.00
N ASN A 87 14.18 3.42 -6.98
CA ASN A 87 13.05 4.23 -6.55
C ASN A 87 13.49 5.60 -6.08
N LYS A 88 14.58 5.68 -5.31
CA LYS A 88 15.18 6.95 -4.91
C LYS A 88 15.58 7.81 -6.12
N ALA A 89 16.20 7.19 -7.13
CA ALA A 89 16.58 7.91 -8.34
C ALA A 89 15.36 8.45 -9.12
N TYR A 90 14.25 7.70 -9.15
CA TYR A 90 13.00 8.17 -9.73
C TYR A 90 12.39 9.34 -8.94
N ASP A 91 12.39 9.26 -7.61
CA ASP A 91 11.90 10.33 -6.73
C ASP A 91 12.72 11.61 -6.89
N ASP A 92 14.05 11.49 -7.00
CA ASP A 92 14.96 12.62 -7.26
C ASP A 92 14.66 13.27 -8.62
N ASP A 93 14.46 12.48 -9.67
CA ASP A 93 14.09 13.00 -11.00
C ASP A 93 12.72 13.69 -10.99
N PHE A 94 11.73 13.09 -10.33
CA PHE A 94 10.40 13.66 -10.18
C PHE A 94 10.46 15.00 -9.42
N THR A 95 11.19 15.04 -8.30
CA THR A 95 11.38 16.24 -7.49
C THR A 95 11.98 17.38 -8.32
N ARG A 96 13.03 17.08 -9.11
CA ARG A 96 13.66 18.07 -10.00
C ARG A 96 12.69 18.61 -11.05
N LYS A 97 11.87 17.75 -11.65
CA LYS A 97 10.84 18.16 -12.63
C LYS A 97 9.77 19.04 -11.96
N ALA A 98 9.30 18.66 -10.78
CA ALA A 98 8.32 19.43 -10.02
C ALA A 98 8.86 20.83 -9.65
N GLN A 99 10.10 20.93 -9.19
CA GLN A 99 10.76 22.21 -8.91
C GLN A 99 10.83 23.11 -10.15
N LYS A 100 11.19 22.56 -11.31
CA LYS A 100 11.23 23.31 -12.57
C LYS A 100 9.85 23.88 -12.94
N ILE A 101 8.80 23.06 -12.83
CA ILE A 101 7.41 23.50 -13.07
C ILE A 101 7.04 24.62 -12.09
N PHE A 102 7.35 24.45 -10.80
CA PHE A 102 7.07 25.47 -9.78
C PHE A 102 7.74 26.81 -10.08
N SER A 103 9.01 26.79 -10.50
CA SER A 103 9.71 28.01 -10.93
C SER A 103 9.05 28.68 -12.14
N MET A 104 8.58 27.89 -13.13
CA MET A 104 7.85 28.42 -14.28
C MET A 104 6.50 29.03 -13.87
N VAL A 105 5.76 28.37 -12.98
CA VAL A 105 4.49 28.87 -12.45
C VAL A 105 4.71 30.20 -11.71
N ASN A 106 5.71 30.29 -10.84
CA ASN A 106 6.03 31.52 -10.14
C ASN A 106 6.36 32.67 -11.11
N ASN A 107 7.13 32.40 -12.17
CA ASN A 107 7.41 33.41 -13.20
C ASN A 107 6.13 33.90 -13.88
N ILE A 108 5.22 32.98 -14.23
CA ILE A 108 3.92 33.32 -14.83
C ILE A 108 3.09 34.16 -13.87
N THR A 109 2.96 33.73 -12.60
CA THR A 109 2.22 34.47 -11.57
C THR A 109 2.74 35.90 -11.42
N THR A 110 4.07 36.10 -11.35
CA THR A 110 4.65 37.44 -11.30
C THR A 110 4.29 38.28 -12.53
N LYS A 111 4.37 37.71 -13.73
CA LYS A 111 4.00 38.44 -14.96
C LYS A 111 2.52 38.80 -15.00
N VAL A 112 1.63 37.90 -14.56
CA VAL A 112 0.19 38.15 -14.49
C VAL A 112 -0.11 39.27 -13.50
N ASN A 113 0.48 39.25 -12.31
CA ASN A 113 0.31 40.32 -11.32
C ASN A 113 0.74 41.68 -11.87
N ASN A 114 1.89 41.75 -12.56
CA ASN A 114 2.36 42.99 -13.18
C ASN A 114 1.40 43.52 -14.25
N ILE A 115 0.79 42.63 -15.06
CA ILE A 115 -0.21 43.00 -16.07
C ILE A 115 -1.48 43.52 -15.38
N GLU A 116 -1.94 42.85 -14.33
CA GLU A 116 -3.11 43.26 -13.56
C GLU A 116 -2.92 44.65 -12.94
N GLU A 117 -1.77 44.92 -12.32
CA GLU A 117 -1.44 46.25 -11.79
C GLU A 117 -1.44 47.32 -12.89
N ALA A 118 -0.85 47.04 -14.06
CA ALA A 118 -0.84 47.96 -15.18
C ALA A 118 -2.26 48.26 -15.70
N PHE A 119 -3.11 47.23 -15.78
CA PHE A 119 -4.51 47.37 -16.17
C PHE A 119 -5.30 48.22 -15.17
N GLN A 120 -5.12 48.00 -13.87
CA GLN A 120 -5.78 48.80 -12.82
C GLN A 120 -5.40 50.27 -12.90
N ARG A 121 -4.11 50.61 -13.14
CA ARG A 121 -3.68 52.00 -13.34
C ARG A 121 -4.34 52.66 -14.56
N SER A 122 -4.36 51.96 -15.69
CA SER A 122 -4.94 52.51 -16.93
C SER A 122 -6.44 52.83 -16.83
N ASN A 123 -7.20 52.05 -16.06
CA ASN A 123 -8.63 52.32 -15.81
C ASN A 123 -8.85 53.52 -14.87
N PHE A 124 -7.93 53.77 -13.94
CA PHE A 124 -8.04 54.93 -13.04
C PHE A 124 -7.80 56.24 -13.81
N ASP A 125 -6.85 56.25 -14.74
CA ASP A 125 -6.53 57.41 -15.59
C ASP A 125 -7.64 57.74 -16.61
N GLN A 126 -8.44 56.76 -17.04
CA GLN A 126 -9.61 57.02 -17.90
C GLN A 126 -10.81 57.59 -17.14
N ARG A 127 -10.99 57.20 -15.87
CA ARG A 127 -12.12 57.64 -15.04
C ARG A 127 -11.94 59.06 -14.50
N SER A 128 -10.71 59.53 -14.33
CA SER A 128 -10.41 60.94 -13.98
C SER A 128 -10.66 61.92 -15.13
N VAL A 129 -10.65 61.46 -16.39
CA VAL A 129 -10.97 62.28 -17.58
C VAL A 129 -12.48 62.38 -17.84
N SER A 130 -13.30 61.52 -17.22
CA SER A 130 -14.75 61.41 -17.52
C SER A 130 -15.68 62.03 -16.45
N ASN A 131 -15.15 62.68 -15.41
CA ASN A 131 -15.96 63.25 -14.33
C ASN A 131 -16.28 64.75 -14.58
N GLU A 132 -17.02 65.02 -15.65
CA GLU A 132 -17.85 66.23 -15.80
C GLU A 132 -19.23 65.82 -16.36
N SER A 133 -20.06 65.17 -15.54
CA SER A 133 -21.53 65.26 -15.65
C SER A 133 -22.21 64.46 -14.54
N GLU A 134 -22.88 65.16 -13.64
CA GLU A 134 -23.85 64.60 -12.70
C GLU A 134 -25.13 64.15 -13.42
N THR A 135 -25.83 63.10 -12.92
CA THR A 135 -27.24 63.13 -12.47
C THR A 135 -27.81 61.71 -12.30
N ASN A 136 -28.25 61.42 -11.07
CA ASN A 136 -29.27 60.48 -10.55
C ASN A 136 -29.88 59.39 -11.46
N SER A 137 -29.88 58.13 -10.98
CA SER A 137 -31.08 57.25 -11.02
C SER A 137 -30.97 56.05 -10.08
N SER A 138 -32.14 55.64 -9.58
CA SER A 138 -32.44 54.76 -8.46
C SER A 138 -32.38 53.27 -8.79
N LEU A 139 -32.13 52.46 -7.75
CA LEU A 139 -32.47 51.03 -7.55
C LEU A 139 -32.71 50.11 -8.77
N SER A 140 -31.86 49.10 -8.90
CA SER A 140 -32.30 47.70 -9.09
C SER A 140 -31.18 46.73 -8.71
N SER A 141 -31.29 46.10 -7.54
CA SER A 141 -30.46 44.96 -7.15
C SER A 141 -30.89 43.72 -7.93
N SER A 142 -30.37 43.58 -9.14
CA SER A 142 -30.57 42.42 -10.00
C SER A 142 -29.47 41.38 -9.74
N SER A 143 -29.85 40.35 -8.96
CA SER A 143 -29.44 38.95 -9.12
C SER A 143 -28.00 38.68 -9.63
N SER A 144 -27.06 38.55 -8.68
CA SER A 144 -25.71 37.99 -8.86
C SER A 144 -25.70 36.46 -9.15
N SER A 145 -26.79 35.88 -9.64
CA SER A 145 -26.93 34.41 -9.79
C SER A 145 -26.25 33.85 -11.05
N GLY A 146 -25.99 34.67 -12.07
CA GLY A 146 -25.53 34.18 -13.38
C GLY A 146 -24.06 33.73 -13.45
N SER A 147 -23.18 34.27 -12.60
CA SER A 147 -21.75 33.97 -12.63
C SER A 147 -21.44 32.64 -11.92
N SER A 148 -21.88 32.48 -10.67
CA SER A 148 -21.64 31.28 -9.88
C SER A 148 -22.28 30.02 -10.48
N GLN A 149 -23.44 30.15 -11.15
CA GLN A 149 -24.09 29.04 -11.86
C GLN A 149 -23.27 28.58 -13.08
N LYS A 150 -22.64 29.51 -13.82
CA LYS A 150 -21.73 29.16 -14.93
C LYS A 150 -20.48 28.45 -14.42
N PHE A 151 -19.88 28.91 -13.32
CA PHE A 151 -18.73 28.21 -12.73
C PHE A 151 -19.08 26.81 -12.21
N ILE A 152 -20.20 26.65 -11.50
CA ILE A 152 -20.64 25.34 -10.98
C ILE A 152 -20.96 24.36 -12.12
N SER A 153 -21.59 24.83 -13.21
CA SER A 153 -21.87 23.96 -14.37
C SER A 153 -20.60 23.49 -15.09
N VAL A 154 -19.58 24.34 -15.20
CA VAL A 154 -18.27 23.97 -15.78
C VAL A 154 -17.56 22.94 -14.90
N ILE A 155 -17.49 23.16 -13.59
CA ILE A 155 -16.86 22.24 -12.63
C ILE A 155 -17.59 20.89 -12.65
N ARG A 156 -18.92 20.91 -12.65
CA ARG A 156 -19.73 19.69 -12.70
C ARG A 156 -19.47 18.89 -13.97
N LYS A 157 -19.40 19.55 -15.12
CA LYS A 157 -19.10 18.87 -16.39
C LYS A 157 -17.75 18.14 -16.33
N GLN A 158 -16.70 18.82 -15.86
CA GLN A 158 -15.38 18.20 -15.71
C GLN A 158 -15.39 17.04 -14.70
N PHE A 159 -16.12 17.20 -13.59
CA PHE A 159 -16.29 16.15 -12.61
C PHE A 159 -16.96 14.92 -13.22
N THR A 160 -18.08 15.09 -13.93
CA THR A 160 -18.81 13.99 -14.59
C THR A 160 -17.93 13.28 -15.61
N ASP A 161 -17.19 14.02 -16.45
CA ASP A 161 -16.29 13.43 -17.46
C ASP A 161 -15.21 12.54 -16.81
N ILE A 162 -14.59 13.00 -15.72
CA ILE A 162 -13.58 12.23 -14.98
C ILE A 162 -14.22 11.04 -14.27
N PHE A 163 -15.38 11.26 -13.64
CA PHE A 163 -16.12 10.25 -12.90
C PHE A 163 -16.51 9.08 -13.81
N ASP A 164 -17.06 9.37 -14.99
CA ASP A 164 -17.46 8.36 -15.98
C ASP A 164 -16.27 7.61 -16.55
N ARG A 165 -15.16 8.30 -16.82
CA ARG A 165 -13.93 7.67 -17.30
C ARG A 165 -13.40 6.64 -16.30
N ILE A 166 -13.34 6.99 -15.01
CA ILE A 166 -12.83 6.08 -13.98
C ILE A 166 -13.83 4.95 -13.72
N LYS A 167 -15.12 5.28 -13.63
CA LYS A 167 -16.19 4.31 -13.41
C LYS A 167 -16.21 3.24 -14.52
N GLY A 168 -16.12 3.65 -15.79
CA GLY A 168 -16.10 2.74 -16.93
C GLY A 168 -14.80 1.95 -17.06
N ALA A 169 -13.64 2.54 -16.74
CA ALA A 169 -12.37 1.82 -16.80
C ALA A 169 -12.21 0.70 -15.76
N ASN A 170 -12.99 0.75 -14.67
CA ASN A 170 -12.87 -0.18 -13.54
C ASN A 170 -14.17 -0.99 -13.29
N ASP A 171 -15.14 -0.92 -14.20
CA ASP A 171 -16.45 -1.57 -14.08
C ASP A 171 -17.17 -1.31 -12.74
N TYR A 172 -17.05 -0.09 -12.21
CA TYR A 172 -17.69 0.28 -10.95
C TYR A 172 -19.17 0.61 -11.13
N SER A 173 -20.00 0.14 -10.20
CA SER A 173 -21.34 0.70 -10.01
C SER A 173 -21.26 2.15 -9.52
N LEU A 174 -22.32 2.93 -9.76
CA LEU A 174 -22.39 4.32 -9.28
C LEU A 174 -22.15 4.42 -7.78
N ASP A 175 -22.71 3.49 -7.01
CA ASP A 175 -22.60 3.46 -5.56
C ASP A 175 -21.19 3.09 -5.05
N GLN A 176 -20.45 2.25 -5.77
CA GLN A 176 -19.04 1.96 -5.48
C GLN A 176 -18.17 3.18 -5.78
N MET A 177 -18.38 3.82 -6.93
CA MET A 177 -17.63 4.99 -7.32
C MET A 177 -17.87 6.16 -6.35
N CYS A 178 -19.11 6.40 -5.93
CA CYS A 178 -19.41 7.41 -4.90
C CYS A 178 -18.75 7.10 -3.55
N ALA A 179 -18.59 5.83 -3.17
CA ALA A 179 -17.89 5.44 -1.94
C ALA A 179 -16.37 5.70 -2.04
N ILE A 180 -15.76 5.42 -3.19
CA ILE A 180 -14.33 5.69 -3.44
C ILE A 180 -14.06 7.20 -3.38
N VAL A 181 -14.88 7.99 -4.06
CA VAL A 181 -14.78 9.46 -4.06
C VAL A 181 -15.00 10.01 -2.64
N LEU A 182 -15.95 9.45 -1.88
CA LEU A 182 -16.16 9.84 -0.49
C LEU A 182 -14.92 9.61 0.37
N VAL A 183 -14.26 8.45 0.24
CA VAL A 183 -13.03 8.16 0.98
C VAL A 183 -11.92 9.15 0.63
N ASP A 184 -11.67 9.43 -0.65
CA ASP A 184 -10.63 10.38 -1.07
C ASP A 184 -10.92 11.81 -0.58
N ILE A 185 -12.19 12.24 -0.60
CA ILE A 185 -12.61 13.53 -0.04
C ILE A 185 -12.41 13.58 1.48
N LEU A 186 -12.84 12.55 2.21
CA LEU A 186 -12.69 12.49 3.68
C LEU A 186 -11.21 12.49 4.08
N SER A 187 -10.34 11.83 3.32
CA SER A 187 -8.90 11.84 3.53
C SER A 187 -8.27 13.23 3.35
N ARG A 188 -8.89 14.12 2.58
CA ARG A 188 -8.38 15.47 2.28
C ARG A 188 -9.01 16.58 3.13
N LEU A 189 -10.29 16.47 3.49
CA LEU A 189 -11.07 17.52 4.16
C LEU A 189 -11.43 17.19 5.62
N GLY A 190 -11.18 15.98 6.09
CA GLY A 190 -11.58 15.53 7.43
C GLY A 190 -12.98 14.91 7.48
N MET A 191 -13.27 14.21 8.58
CA MET A 191 -14.48 13.39 8.73
C MET A 191 -15.74 14.25 8.90
N GLY A 192 -16.80 13.99 8.11
CA GLY A 192 -18.15 14.53 8.34
C GLY A 192 -18.61 15.70 7.47
N VAL A 193 -17.78 16.15 6.52
CA VAL A 193 -18.06 17.33 5.70
C VAL A 193 -19.08 17.05 4.58
N ILE A 194 -19.05 15.86 3.97
CA ILE A 194 -19.86 15.50 2.79
C ILE A 194 -20.31 14.04 2.89
N GLY A 195 -21.56 13.75 2.53
CA GLY A 195 -22.11 12.39 2.49
C GLY A 195 -22.09 11.77 1.08
N LYS A 196 -22.18 10.43 1.00
CA LYS A 196 -22.25 9.69 -0.27
C LYS A 196 -23.39 10.17 -1.18
N ASP A 197 -24.55 10.47 -0.60
CA ASP A 197 -25.73 10.94 -1.34
C ASP A 197 -25.51 12.33 -1.92
N THR A 198 -24.68 13.17 -1.29
CA THR A 198 -24.33 14.50 -1.81
C THR A 198 -23.48 14.38 -3.08
N ILE A 199 -22.54 13.45 -3.11
CA ILE A 199 -21.72 13.15 -4.30
C ILE A 199 -22.60 12.62 -5.44
N LYS A 200 -23.53 11.72 -5.09
CA LYS A 200 -24.49 11.15 -6.04
C LYS A 200 -25.41 12.24 -6.63
N GLY A 201 -25.93 13.13 -5.79
CA GLY A 201 -26.74 14.27 -6.22
C GLY A 201 -25.98 15.24 -7.14
N PHE A 202 -24.71 15.52 -6.84
CA PHE A 202 -23.87 16.37 -7.70
C PHE A 202 -23.61 15.74 -9.07
N TYR A 203 -23.37 14.44 -9.12
CA TYR A 203 -23.24 13.68 -10.36
C TYR A 203 -24.54 13.73 -11.19
N CYS A 204 -25.68 13.37 -10.59
CA CYS A 204 -26.99 13.31 -11.24
C CYS A 204 -27.54 14.70 -11.64
N GLY A 205 -27.09 15.76 -10.97
CA GLY A 205 -27.55 17.12 -11.24
C GLY A 205 -28.77 17.54 -10.48
N GLU A 206 -28.98 16.90 -9.35
CA GLU A 206 -29.94 17.36 -8.38
C GLU A 206 -29.46 18.71 -7.83
N ASN A 207 -30.40 19.63 -7.63
CA ASN A 207 -30.09 20.98 -7.14
C ASN A 207 -29.37 20.88 -5.80
N LEU A 208 -28.07 21.19 -5.78
CA LEU A 208 -27.32 21.37 -4.54
C LEU A 208 -27.93 22.57 -3.81
N ASN A 209 -28.71 22.31 -2.77
CA ASN A 209 -29.20 23.35 -1.87
C ASN A 209 -27.99 24.09 -1.28
N SER A 210 -28.02 25.42 -1.21
CA SER A 210 -26.93 26.25 -0.68
C SER A 210 -26.45 25.80 0.71
N LYS A 211 -27.35 25.21 1.50
CA LYS A 211 -27.07 24.59 2.81
C LYS A 211 -26.04 23.44 2.78
N ASN A 212 -25.86 22.77 1.64
CA ASN A 212 -24.86 21.72 1.47
C ASN A 212 -23.47 22.26 1.08
N LEU A 213 -23.41 23.47 0.52
CA LEU A 213 -22.18 24.13 0.10
C LEU A 213 -21.53 24.93 1.25
N GLU A 214 -22.32 25.48 2.19
CA GLU A 214 -21.81 26.13 3.41
C GLU A 214 -20.94 25.20 4.27
N LYS A 215 -21.19 23.89 4.23
CA LYS A 215 -20.40 22.90 4.98
C LYS A 215 -18.99 22.70 4.43
N ILE A 216 -18.74 23.07 3.18
CA ILE A 216 -17.45 22.87 2.49
C ILE A 216 -16.51 24.08 2.70
N GLY A 217 -17.03 25.19 3.24
CA GLY A 217 -16.29 26.45 3.40
C GLY A 217 -16.07 26.92 4.85
N ALA A 218 -16.20 26.04 5.84
CA ALA A 218 -15.89 26.33 7.25
C ALA A 218 -14.61 25.63 7.70
#